data_AF-A0AAW7V2I2-F1
#
_entry.id   AF-A0AAW7V2I2-F1
#
_cell.length_a   1.000
_cell.length_b   1.000
_cell.length_c   1.000
_cell.angle_alpha   90.00
_cell.angle_beta   90.00
_cell.angle_gamma   90.00
#
_symmetry.space_group_name_H-M   'P 1'
#
loop_
_entity.id
_entity.type
_entity.pdbx_description
1 polymer ?
#
loop_
_entity_poly.entity_id
_entity_poly.type
_entity_poly.pdbx_seq_one_letter_code
_entity_poly.pdbx_strand_id
1 'polypeptide(L)'
;MESNIKGLVSTGHEMASELKAECGAVDMRSVAKLISDLATQLEVQLVRANALAEDHQRAIESIKQADSAVKLAHEKFSALAAENAGLKAICDDRRRFIMNGVQMGYIKVPAAETDPDLETIRIAISPQKPIPATDAFLAEVRAQGVEMFAECAYTLEHHDHAVAFAAELRKGGNQ
;
A
#
# COMPACT_ATOMS: atom_id res chain seq x y z
N MET A 1 27.73 -17.80 74.94
CA MET A 1 28.05 -17.87 73.49
C MET A 1 28.07 -19.30 72.96
N GLU A 2 28.51 -20.30 73.75
CA GLU A 2 28.47 -21.74 73.37
C GLU A 2 27.05 -22.31 73.14
N SER A 3 26.03 -21.81 73.84
CA SER A 3 24.63 -22.27 73.71
C SER A 3 24.04 -22.06 72.31
N ASN A 4 24.39 -20.95 71.64
CA ASN A 4 23.85 -20.64 70.31
C ASN A 4 24.50 -21.47 69.21
N ILE A 5 25.79 -21.80 69.38
CA ILE A 5 26.54 -22.62 68.43
C ILE A 5 26.02 -24.07 68.45
N LYS A 6 25.74 -24.63 69.64
CA LYS A 6 25.13 -25.98 69.73
C LYS A 6 23.73 -26.03 69.10
N GLY A 7 22.91 -24.99 69.28
CA GLY A 7 21.59 -24.90 68.65
C GLY A 7 21.70 -24.93 67.11
N LEU A 8 22.55 -24.06 66.55
CA LEU A 8 22.78 -23.99 65.10
C LEU A 8 23.32 -25.30 64.51
N VAL A 9 24.21 -26.00 65.23
CA VAL A 9 24.75 -27.30 64.78
C VAL A 9 23.67 -28.38 64.78
N SER A 10 22.79 -28.41 65.78
CA SER A 10 21.67 -29.36 65.83
C SER A 10 20.68 -29.12 64.70
N THR A 11 20.26 -27.86 64.50
CA THR A 11 19.38 -27.47 63.40
C THR A 11 20.00 -27.76 62.04
N GLY A 12 21.31 -27.54 61.89
CA GLY A 12 22.04 -27.89 60.68
C GLY A 12 22.06 -29.39 60.39
N HIS A 13 22.19 -30.25 61.41
CA HIS A 13 22.14 -31.70 61.25
C HIS A 13 20.74 -32.23 60.94
N GLU A 14 19.71 -31.59 61.49
CA GLU A 14 18.31 -31.90 61.25
C GLU A 14 17.93 -31.53 59.81
N MET A 15 18.22 -30.30 59.38
CA MET A 15 18.06 -29.87 57.98
C MET A 15 18.85 -30.75 57.01
N ALA A 16 20.09 -31.14 57.33
CA ALA A 16 20.88 -32.02 56.47
C ALA A 16 20.30 -33.45 56.41
N SER A 17 19.67 -33.93 57.49
CA SER A 17 18.96 -35.22 57.49
C SER A 17 17.64 -35.15 56.73
N GLU A 18 16.90 -34.05 56.84
CA GLU A 18 15.69 -33.78 56.05
C GLU A 18 16.02 -33.70 54.56
N LEU A 19 17.04 -32.91 54.17
CA LEU A 19 17.51 -32.84 52.78
C LEU A 19 17.98 -34.21 52.26
N LYS A 20 18.61 -35.01 53.11
CA LYS A 20 19.07 -36.37 52.77
C LYS A 20 17.92 -37.37 52.67
N ALA A 21 16.85 -37.20 53.45
CA ALA A 21 15.61 -37.98 53.35
C ALA A 21 14.80 -37.60 52.11
N GLU A 22 14.76 -36.32 51.74
CA GLU A 22 14.13 -35.82 50.50
C GLU A 22 14.96 -36.09 49.24
N CYS A 23 16.24 -36.44 49.38
CA CYS A 23 17.07 -36.95 48.28
C CYS A 23 16.54 -38.29 47.71
N GLY A 24 15.63 -38.97 48.41
CA GLY A 24 14.83 -40.09 47.89
C GLY A 24 13.42 -39.72 47.38
N ALA A 25 13.01 -38.45 47.51
CA ALA A 25 11.68 -37.94 47.12
C ALA A 25 11.69 -37.27 45.73
N VAL A 26 12.87 -36.92 45.19
CA VAL A 26 13.00 -36.52 43.79
C VAL A 26 12.98 -37.79 42.93
N ASP A 27 11.77 -38.16 42.50
CA ASP A 27 11.60 -39.23 41.51
C ASP A 27 12.27 -38.80 40.21
N MET A 28 13.38 -39.47 39.85
CA MET A 28 14.11 -39.22 38.60
C MET A 28 13.21 -39.37 37.36
N ARG A 29 12.12 -40.14 37.43
CA ARG A 29 11.13 -40.19 36.34
C ARG A 29 10.33 -38.88 36.22
N SER A 30 10.01 -38.25 37.34
CA SER A 30 9.33 -36.94 37.36
C SER A 30 10.23 -35.83 36.82
N VAL A 31 11.52 -35.85 37.15
CA VAL A 31 12.52 -34.92 36.56
C VAL A 31 12.69 -35.18 35.06
N ALA A 32 12.81 -36.44 34.63
CA ALA A 32 12.90 -36.79 33.22
C ALA A 32 11.65 -36.36 32.43
N LYS A 33 10.46 -36.51 33.03
CA LYS A 33 9.21 -36.03 32.45
C LYS A 33 9.21 -34.51 32.29
N LEU A 34 9.61 -33.77 33.32
CA LEU A 34 9.68 -32.30 33.25
C LEU A 34 10.69 -31.82 32.19
N ILE A 35 11.84 -32.49 32.06
CA ILE A 35 12.82 -32.21 31.00
C ILE A 35 12.22 -32.48 29.62
N SER A 36 11.50 -33.60 29.46
CA SER A 36 10.81 -33.92 28.21
C SER A 36 9.74 -32.89 27.87
N ASP A 37 8.89 -32.53 28.84
CA ASP A 37 7.83 -31.53 28.66
C ASP A 37 8.42 -30.16 28.30
N LEU A 38 9.52 -29.76 28.94
CA LEU A 38 10.21 -28.51 28.62
C LEU A 38 10.85 -28.55 27.23
N ALA A 39 11.45 -29.67 26.83
CA ALA A 39 12.00 -29.85 25.48
C ALA A 39 10.91 -29.72 24.42
N THR A 40 9.77 -30.38 24.61
CA THR A 40 8.60 -30.26 23.73
C THR A 40 8.07 -28.82 23.71
N GLN A 41 8.00 -28.14 24.85
CA GLN A 41 7.58 -26.73 24.88
C GLN A 41 8.54 -25.80 24.14
N LEU A 42 9.86 -26.03 24.23
CA LEU A 42 10.86 -25.26 23.48
C LEU A 42 10.71 -25.48 21.96
N GLU A 43 10.48 -26.71 21.51
CA GLU A 43 10.20 -27.01 20.10
C GLU A 43 8.94 -26.29 19.61
N VAL A 44 7.85 -26.32 20.41
CA VAL A 44 6.61 -25.60 20.08
C VAL A 44 6.84 -24.09 19.99
N GLN A 45 7.60 -23.50 20.94
CA GLN A 45 7.92 -22.07 20.91
C GLN A 45 8.79 -21.71 19.71
N LEU A 46 9.74 -22.57 19.31
CA LEU A 46 10.57 -22.36 18.14
C LEU A 46 9.72 -22.31 16.86
N VAL A 47 8.82 -23.28 16.68
CA VAL A 47 7.90 -23.32 15.52
C VAL A 47 7.01 -22.08 15.49
N ARG A 48 6.45 -21.69 16.65
CA ARG A 48 5.61 -20.48 16.75
C ARG A 48 6.40 -19.21 16.44
N ALA A 49 7.64 -19.10 16.91
CA ALA A 49 8.51 -17.95 16.65
C ALA A 49 8.84 -17.83 15.15
N ASN A 50 9.13 -18.96 14.49
CA ASN A 50 9.37 -18.97 13.04
C ASN A 50 8.13 -18.56 12.24
N ALA A 51 6.96 -19.10 12.57
CA ALA A 51 5.71 -18.70 11.92
C ALA A 51 5.40 -17.21 12.10
N LEU A 52 5.63 -16.66 13.31
CA LEU A 52 5.45 -15.23 13.57
C LEU A 52 6.45 -14.37 12.79
N ALA A 53 7.70 -14.82 12.64
CA ALA A 53 8.70 -14.12 11.84
C ALA A 53 8.31 -14.09 10.34
N GLU A 54 7.80 -15.19 9.81
CA GLU A 54 7.28 -15.26 8.43
C GLU A 54 6.06 -14.34 8.23
N ASP A 55 5.13 -14.33 9.19
CA ASP A 55 3.97 -13.42 9.16
C ASP A 55 4.39 -11.95 9.19
N HIS A 56 5.36 -11.60 10.05
CA HIS A 56 5.90 -10.25 10.10
C HIS A 56 6.60 -9.85 8.81
N GLN A 57 7.38 -10.76 8.20
CA GLN A 57 8.02 -10.50 6.92
C GLN A 57 6.98 -10.24 5.82
N ARG A 58 5.93 -11.07 5.72
CA ARG A 58 4.83 -10.88 4.78
C ARG A 58 4.10 -9.55 5.01
N ALA A 59 3.85 -9.19 6.26
CA ALA A 59 3.23 -7.92 6.60
C ALA A 59 4.10 -6.71 6.18
N ILE A 60 5.41 -6.78 6.40
CA ILE A 60 6.36 -5.74 5.99
C ILE A 60 6.35 -5.56 4.47
N GLU A 61 6.35 -6.66 3.71
CA GLU A 61 6.31 -6.62 2.25
C GLU A 61 4.99 -6.04 1.73
N SER A 62 3.86 -6.44 2.32
CA SER A 62 2.54 -5.88 1.99
C SER A 62 2.47 -4.37 2.26
N ILE A 63 3.00 -3.91 3.39
CA ILE A 63 3.05 -2.48 3.73
C ILE A 63 3.92 -1.71 2.72
N LYS A 64 5.07 -2.26 2.32
CA LYS A 64 5.93 -1.62 1.30
C LYS A 64 5.25 -1.50 -0.06
N GLN A 65 4.51 -2.53 -0.47
CA GLN A 65 3.73 -2.49 -1.71
C GLN A 65 2.61 -1.45 -1.62
N ALA A 66 1.89 -1.40 -0.50
CA ALA A 66 0.85 -0.40 -0.27
C ALA A 66 1.39 1.04 -0.29
N ASP A 67 2.53 1.30 0.37
CA ASP A 67 3.19 2.61 0.37
C ASP A 67 3.59 3.04 -1.05
N SER A 68 4.18 2.11 -1.82
CA SER A 68 4.55 2.37 -3.23
C SER A 68 3.33 2.69 -4.09
N ALA A 69 2.21 1.97 -3.90
CA ALA A 69 0.96 2.22 -4.61
C ALA A 69 0.36 3.59 -4.26
N VAL A 70 0.36 3.96 -2.97
CA VAL A 70 -0.12 5.27 -2.50
C VAL A 70 0.73 6.40 -3.09
N LYS A 71 2.05 6.24 -3.10
CA LYS A 71 2.97 7.23 -3.67
C LYS A 71 2.71 7.44 -5.17
N LEU A 72 2.60 6.35 -5.93
CA LEU A 72 2.29 6.42 -7.36
C LEU A 72 0.94 7.09 -7.63
N ALA A 73 -0.10 6.75 -6.85
CA ALA A 73 -1.40 7.38 -6.96
C ALA A 73 -1.33 8.89 -6.66
N HIS A 74 -0.61 9.27 -5.60
CA HIS A 74 -0.40 10.66 -5.24
C HIS A 74 0.31 11.46 -6.36
N GLU A 75 1.33 10.88 -6.98
CA GLU A 75 2.04 11.48 -8.13
C GLU A 75 1.09 11.69 -9.33
N LYS A 76 0.33 10.65 -9.72
CA LYS A 76 -0.63 10.74 -10.83
C LYS A 76 -1.73 11.78 -10.57
N PHE A 77 -2.32 11.79 -9.38
CA PHE A 77 -3.35 12.77 -9.04
C PHE A 77 -2.81 14.19 -8.90
N SER A 78 -1.58 14.36 -8.40
CA SER A 78 -0.94 15.66 -8.35
C SER A 78 -0.69 16.23 -9.74
N ALA A 79 -0.27 15.41 -10.69
CA ALA A 79 -0.12 15.81 -12.10
C ALA A 79 -1.45 16.23 -12.72
N LEU A 80 -2.52 15.44 -12.53
CA LEU A 80 -3.87 15.78 -12.97
C LEU A 80 -4.38 17.08 -12.33
N ALA A 81 -4.13 17.29 -11.03
CA ALA A 81 -4.54 18.49 -10.33
C ALA A 81 -3.82 19.74 -10.89
N ALA A 82 -2.51 19.64 -11.15
CA ALA A 82 -1.72 20.71 -11.75
C ALA A 82 -2.19 21.04 -13.18
N GLU A 83 -2.44 20.03 -14.00
CA GLU A 83 -2.98 20.20 -15.36
C GLU A 83 -4.35 20.87 -15.33
N ASN A 84 -5.26 20.41 -14.47
CA ASN A 84 -6.59 21.00 -14.28
C ASN A 84 -6.54 22.46 -13.80
N ALA A 85 -5.62 22.78 -12.88
CA ALA A 85 -5.41 24.16 -12.44
C ALA A 85 -4.93 25.05 -13.60
N GLY A 86 -4.01 24.56 -14.43
CA GLY A 86 -3.55 25.25 -15.63
C GLY A 86 -4.66 25.48 -16.66
N LEU A 87 -5.50 24.47 -16.91
CA LEU A 87 -6.65 24.58 -17.81
C LEU A 87 -7.65 25.62 -17.32
N LYS A 88 -7.97 25.62 -16.02
CA LYS A 88 -8.85 26.64 -15.42
C LYS A 88 -8.31 28.05 -15.58
N ALA A 89 -7.02 28.25 -15.29
CA ALA A 89 -6.37 29.55 -15.44
C ALA A 89 -6.42 30.07 -16.89
N ILE A 90 -6.14 29.20 -17.86
CA ILE A 90 -6.22 29.54 -19.29
C ILE A 90 -7.65 29.92 -19.68
N CYS A 91 -8.65 29.14 -19.24
CA CYS A 91 -10.05 29.44 -19.49
C CYS A 91 -10.46 30.79 -18.90
N ASP A 92 -10.02 31.11 -17.68
CA ASP A 92 -10.31 32.39 -17.03
C ASP A 92 -9.66 33.59 -17.73
N ASP A 93 -8.40 33.48 -18.15
CA ASP A 93 -7.72 34.53 -18.92
C ASP A 93 -8.39 34.77 -20.27
N ARG A 94 -8.78 33.69 -20.97
CA ARG A 94 -9.52 33.78 -22.24
C ARG A 94 -10.90 34.40 -22.05
N ARG A 95 -11.62 34.01 -21.00
CA ARG A 95 -12.90 34.62 -20.63
C ARG A 95 -12.74 36.12 -20.37
N ARG A 96 -11.70 36.54 -19.63
CA ARG A 96 -11.41 37.96 -19.37
C ARG A 96 -11.10 38.72 -20.66
N PHE A 97 -10.30 38.13 -21.54
CA PHE A 97 -9.98 38.71 -22.84
C PHE A 97 -11.23 38.96 -23.68
N ILE A 98 -12.13 37.97 -23.79
CA ILE A 98 -13.37 38.10 -24.57
C ILE A 98 -14.29 39.15 -23.99
N MET A 99 -14.50 39.15 -22.67
CA MET A 99 -15.33 40.16 -22.01
C MET A 99 -14.83 41.58 -22.28
N ASN A 100 -13.53 41.81 -22.17
CA ASN A 100 -12.93 43.11 -22.48
C ASN A 100 -13.07 43.46 -23.97
N GLY A 101 -12.87 42.49 -24.88
CA GLY A 101 -13.03 42.69 -26.32
C GLY A 101 -14.46 43.05 -26.71
N VAL A 102 -15.46 42.45 -26.06
CA VAL A 102 -16.88 42.81 -26.24
C VAL A 102 -17.16 44.22 -25.72
N GLN A 103 -16.69 44.57 -24.52
CA GLN A 103 -16.88 45.91 -23.95
C GLN A 103 -16.25 47.02 -24.80
N MET A 104 -15.09 46.75 -25.39
CA MET A 104 -14.38 47.70 -26.27
C MET A 104 -14.90 47.68 -27.71
N GLY A 105 -15.85 46.81 -28.05
CA GLY A 105 -16.44 46.70 -29.39
C GLY A 105 -15.58 45.97 -30.43
N TYR A 106 -14.47 45.34 -30.03
CA TYR A 106 -13.61 44.54 -30.91
C TYR A 106 -14.20 43.17 -31.23
N ILE A 107 -15.05 42.65 -30.35
CA ILE A 107 -15.72 41.34 -30.51
C ILE A 107 -17.22 41.60 -30.54
N LYS A 108 -17.88 41.12 -31.60
CA LYS A 108 -19.34 41.16 -31.70
C LYS A 108 -19.95 40.04 -30.88
N VAL A 109 -21.04 40.35 -30.18
CA VAL A 109 -21.83 39.34 -29.48
C VAL A 109 -22.66 38.60 -30.52
N PRO A 110 -22.52 37.26 -30.62
CA PRO A 110 -23.32 36.45 -31.53
C PRO A 110 -24.82 36.66 -31.29
N ALA A 111 -25.59 36.93 -32.34
CA ALA A 111 -27.03 37.20 -32.23
C ALA A 111 -27.89 35.92 -32.33
N ALA A 112 -27.30 34.82 -32.81
CA ALA A 112 -27.93 33.51 -32.94
C ALA A 112 -26.89 32.39 -32.77
N GLU A 113 -27.33 31.17 -32.47
CA GLU A 113 -26.44 30.00 -32.32
C GLU A 113 -25.73 29.59 -33.62
N THR A 114 -26.25 30.01 -34.78
CA THR A 114 -25.66 29.77 -36.10
C THR A 114 -24.72 30.88 -36.57
N ASP A 115 -24.48 31.88 -35.73
CA ASP A 115 -23.63 33.02 -36.08
C ASP A 115 -22.16 32.58 -36.22
N PRO A 116 -21.48 32.88 -37.35
CA PRO A 116 -20.08 32.49 -37.57
C PRO A 116 -19.11 33.09 -36.52
N ASP A 117 -19.46 34.20 -35.88
CA ASP A 117 -18.65 34.78 -34.80
C ASP A 117 -18.64 33.88 -33.56
N LEU A 118 -19.68 33.08 -33.33
CA LEU A 118 -19.75 32.13 -32.21
C LEU A 118 -18.73 30.99 -32.37
N GLU A 119 -18.57 30.45 -33.58
CA GLU A 119 -17.58 29.41 -33.86
C GLU A 119 -16.15 29.94 -33.68
N THR A 120 -15.91 31.17 -34.14
CA THR A 120 -14.61 31.84 -33.97
C THR A 120 -14.26 32.00 -32.48
N ILE A 121 -15.23 32.42 -31.66
CA ILE A 121 -15.07 32.50 -30.21
C ILE A 121 -14.82 31.10 -29.62
N ARG A 122 -15.58 30.07 -30.04
CA ARG A 122 -15.44 28.68 -29.59
C ARG A 122 -14.05 28.11 -29.84
N ILE A 123 -13.49 28.36 -31.01
CA ILE A 123 -12.14 27.91 -31.38
C ILE A 123 -11.08 28.65 -30.54
N ALA A 124 -11.27 29.96 -30.32
CA ALA A 124 -10.37 30.77 -29.50
C ALA A 124 -10.36 30.35 -28.00
N ILE A 125 -11.50 29.91 -27.47
CA ILE A 125 -11.61 29.44 -26.06
C ILE A 125 -11.23 27.98 -25.86
N SER A 126 -11.32 27.14 -26.90
CA SER A 126 -10.96 25.72 -26.84
C SER A 126 -9.49 25.55 -26.43
N PRO A 127 -9.16 24.81 -25.35
CA PRO A 127 -7.79 24.56 -24.94
C PRO A 127 -6.99 23.95 -26.10
N GLN A 128 -5.97 24.67 -26.56
CA GLN A 128 -5.10 24.22 -27.66
C GLN A 128 -3.88 23.44 -27.13
N LYS A 129 -3.74 23.38 -25.79
CA LYS A 129 -2.59 22.75 -25.15
C LYS A 129 -2.89 21.27 -24.91
N PRO A 130 -1.94 20.37 -25.21
CA PRO A 130 -2.06 18.95 -24.85
C PRO A 130 -2.34 18.76 -23.35
N ILE A 131 -3.04 17.67 -23.03
CA ILE A 131 -3.43 17.27 -21.66
C ILE A 131 -2.76 15.94 -21.28
N PRO A 132 -1.41 15.88 -21.26
CA PRO A 132 -0.66 14.63 -21.13
C PRO A 132 -0.96 13.86 -19.84
N ALA A 133 -1.28 14.55 -18.74
CA ALA A 133 -1.61 13.86 -17.48
C ALA A 133 -2.98 13.14 -17.62
N THR A 134 -3.95 13.81 -18.25
CA THR A 134 -5.24 13.20 -18.57
C THR A 134 -5.09 12.04 -19.55
N ASP A 135 -4.29 12.21 -20.62
CA ASP A 135 -4.07 11.15 -21.61
C ASP A 135 -3.42 9.91 -20.97
N ALA A 136 -2.40 10.11 -20.13
CA ALA A 136 -1.76 9.04 -19.38
C ALA A 136 -2.72 8.35 -18.39
N PHE A 137 -3.60 9.12 -17.73
CA PHE A 137 -4.62 8.58 -16.84
C PHE A 137 -5.64 7.72 -17.60
N LEU A 138 -6.13 8.18 -18.75
CA LEU A 138 -7.06 7.42 -19.57
C LEU A 138 -6.42 6.16 -20.15
N ALA A 139 -5.13 6.23 -20.53
CA ALA A 139 -4.36 5.08 -20.98
C ALA A 139 -4.24 4.01 -19.88
N GLU A 140 -3.99 4.42 -18.63
CA GLU A 140 -3.97 3.53 -17.48
C GLU A 140 -5.34 2.88 -17.24
N VAL A 141 -6.43 3.65 -17.25
CA VAL A 141 -7.79 3.11 -17.06
C VAL A 141 -8.14 2.09 -18.14
N ARG A 142 -7.77 2.35 -19.40
CA ARG A 142 -7.94 1.38 -20.49
C ARG A 142 -7.12 0.11 -20.25
N ALA A 143 -5.86 0.24 -19.84
CA ALA A 143 -5.00 -0.90 -19.52
C ALA A 143 -5.60 -1.77 -18.40
N GLN A 144 -6.09 -1.16 -17.32
CA GLN A 144 -6.76 -1.87 -16.23
C GLN A 144 -8.02 -2.59 -16.69
N GLY A 145 -8.81 -1.98 -17.59
CA GLY A 145 -9.97 -2.63 -18.18
C GLY A 145 -9.61 -3.89 -18.99
N VAL A 146 -8.49 -3.84 -19.73
CA VAL A 146 -7.97 -4.99 -20.49
C VAL A 146 -7.51 -6.10 -19.55
N GLU A 147 -6.79 -5.76 -18.49
CA GLU A 147 -6.30 -6.72 -17.48
C GLU A 147 -7.48 -7.40 -16.75
N MET A 148 -8.45 -6.62 -16.30
CA MET A 148 -9.66 -7.15 -15.64
C MET A 148 -10.44 -8.09 -16.56
N PHE A 149 -10.53 -7.75 -17.85
CA PHE A 149 -11.16 -8.63 -18.84
C PHE A 149 -10.38 -9.93 -19.01
N ALA A 150 -9.04 -9.87 -19.05
CA ALA A 150 -8.19 -11.04 -19.18
C ALA A 150 -8.24 -11.98 -17.97
N GLU A 151 -8.48 -11.45 -16.76
CA GLU A 151 -8.68 -12.24 -15.54
C GLU A 151 -10.05 -12.92 -15.50
N CYS A 152 -11.10 -12.22 -15.94
CA CYS A 152 -12.47 -12.74 -15.94
C CYS A 152 -12.72 -13.76 -17.07
N ALA A 153 -11.99 -13.65 -18.18
CA ALA A 153 -12.05 -14.59 -19.29
C ALA A 153 -11.19 -15.83 -18.98
N TYR A 154 -11.75 -16.76 -18.18
CA TYR A 154 -11.14 -18.01 -17.68
C TYR A 154 -10.49 -18.97 -18.72
N THR A 155 -10.41 -18.61 -20.01
CA THR A 155 -10.09 -19.55 -21.10
C THR A 155 -9.09 -19.08 -22.16
N LEU A 156 -8.34 -18.00 -21.98
CA LEU A 156 -7.57 -17.45 -23.10
C LEU A 156 -6.10 -17.93 -23.15
N GLU A 157 -5.77 -18.64 -24.23
CA GLU A 157 -4.44 -18.69 -24.89
C GLU A 157 -3.88 -17.28 -25.21
N HIS A 158 -4.62 -16.21 -24.88
CA HIS A 158 -4.32 -14.82 -25.13
C HIS A 158 -4.21 -13.96 -23.86
N HIS A 159 -4.17 -14.57 -22.66
CA HIS A 159 -3.94 -13.83 -21.41
C HIS A 159 -2.63 -13.01 -21.48
N ASP A 160 -1.55 -13.64 -21.93
CA ASP A 160 -0.25 -12.97 -22.11
C ASP A 160 -0.32 -11.85 -23.16
N HIS A 161 -1.11 -12.02 -24.23
CA HIS A 161 -1.32 -10.98 -25.24
C HIS A 161 -2.11 -9.79 -24.68
N ALA A 162 -3.12 -10.04 -23.84
CA ALA A 162 -3.89 -8.98 -23.19
C ALA A 162 -3.04 -8.19 -22.20
N VAL A 163 -2.22 -8.87 -21.39
CA VAL A 163 -1.26 -8.22 -20.48
C VAL A 163 -0.23 -7.41 -21.26
N ALA A 164 0.30 -7.94 -22.37
CA ALA A 164 1.22 -7.20 -23.24
C ALA A 164 0.57 -5.96 -23.85
N PHE A 165 -0.68 -6.06 -24.33
CA PHE A 165 -1.42 -4.93 -24.87
C PHE A 165 -1.71 -3.85 -23.81
N ALA A 166 -2.07 -4.25 -22.59
CA ALA A 166 -2.23 -3.33 -21.47
C ALA A 166 -0.92 -2.57 -21.15
N ALA A 167 0.23 -3.24 -21.26
CA ALA A 167 1.53 -2.59 -21.11
C ALA A 167 1.86 -1.61 -22.25
N GLU A 168 1.43 -1.88 -23.48
CA GLU A 168 1.55 -0.94 -24.61
C GLU A 168 0.70 0.31 -24.41
N LEU A 169 -0.56 0.14 -23.96
CA LEU A 169 -1.45 1.26 -23.66
C LEU A 169 -0.80 2.24 -22.67
N ARG A 170 -0.17 1.74 -21.60
CA ARG A 170 0.54 2.59 -20.61
C ARG A 170 1.73 3.36 -21.18
N LYS A 171 2.33 2.88 -22.27
CA LYS A 171 3.43 3.58 -22.98
C LYS A 171 2.92 4.62 -23.97
N GLY A 172 1.60 4.75 -24.14
CA GLY A 172 1.01 5.56 -25.20
C GLY A 172 1.10 4.90 -26.59
N GLY A 173 1.38 3.60 -26.66
CA GLY A 173 1.38 2.86 -27.92
C GLY A 173 -0.05 2.58 -28.40
N ASN A 174 -0.30 2.81 -29.69
CA ASN A 174 -1.58 2.58 -30.39
C ASN A 174 -2.75 3.53 -30.05
N GLN A 175 -2.48 4.84 -29.91
CA GLN A 175 -3.49 5.88 -30.11
C GLN A 175 -3.28 6.63 -31.42
#